data_AF-A0A933C0A6-F1
#
_entry.id   AF-A0A933C0A6-F1
#
_cell.length_a   1.000
_cell.length_b   1.000
_cell.length_c   1.000
_cell.angle_alpha   90.00
_cell.angle_beta   90.00
_cell.angle_gamma   90.00
#
_symmetry.space_group_name_H-M   'P 1'
#
loop_
_entity.id
_entity.type
_entity.pdbx_description
1 polymer ?
#
loop_
_entity_poly.entity_id
_entity_poly.type
_entity_poly.pdbx_seq_one_letter_code
_entity_poly.pdbx_strand_id
1 'polypeptide(L)'
;EPLLPAGARVLTHCNAGALATVGYGTALGVVRAAHAVGKGIRVLADETRPFLQGARLTAWELHREGIPVTLVTDGMPAALMARGAVDLVLVGADRIARNGDVANKIGTYGLALACRAHGLPFYVAAPLSTLDPTLPTGAAIPIEERSPEEVTTLAGRRIAPAGVPALHPAFDVTPAEYVTAIITERGVARPPYSASLAALLGAGPDR
;
A
#
# COMPACT_ATOMS: atom_id res chain seq x y z
N GLU A 1 -15.56 -13.48 6.57
CA GLU A 1 -15.61 -12.11 7.11
C GLU A 1 -15.28 -11.12 6.00
N PRO A 2 -16.03 -10.02 5.83
CA PRO A 2 -15.76 -9.03 4.77
C PRO A 2 -14.43 -8.32 5.02
N LEU A 3 -13.56 -8.25 4.00
CA LEU A 3 -12.25 -7.60 4.11
C LEU A 3 -12.33 -6.12 4.52
N LEU A 4 -13.35 -5.41 4.01
CA LEU A 4 -13.68 -4.04 4.40
C LEU A 4 -15.08 -4.04 5.05
N PRO A 5 -15.18 -3.86 6.38
CA PRO A 5 -16.47 -3.70 7.05
C PRO A 5 -17.13 -2.36 6.69
N ALA A 6 -18.44 -2.26 6.94
CA ALA A 6 -19.16 -0.99 6.79
C ALA A 6 -18.63 0.04 7.82
N GLY A 7 -18.51 1.30 7.40
CA GLY A 7 -17.98 2.40 8.22
C GLY A 7 -16.46 2.39 8.43
N ALA A 8 -15.73 1.48 7.78
CA ALA A 8 -14.29 1.32 8.01
C ALA A 8 -13.47 2.58 7.70
N ARG A 9 -12.49 2.84 8.55
CA ARG A 9 -11.45 3.86 8.41
C ARG A 9 -10.19 3.20 7.87
N VAL A 10 -10.00 3.33 6.57
CA VAL A 10 -8.94 2.68 5.80
C VAL A 10 -7.74 3.62 5.71
N LEU A 11 -6.59 3.19 6.18
CA LEU A 11 -5.34 3.90 5.92
C LEU A 11 -4.66 3.33 4.66
N THR A 12 -4.19 4.21 3.78
CA THR A 12 -3.48 3.85 2.54
C THR A 12 -2.18 4.63 2.43
N HIS A 13 -1.24 4.06 1.67
CA HIS A 13 0.09 4.61 1.44
C HIS A 13 0.41 4.63 -0.06
N CYS A 14 1.20 5.60 -0.50
CA CYS A 14 1.48 5.87 -1.92
C CYS A 14 0.19 6.17 -2.72
N ASN A 15 0.20 5.84 -4.01
CA ASN A 15 -0.95 5.90 -4.91
C ASN A 15 -1.06 4.58 -5.67
N ALA A 16 -1.90 3.67 -5.18
CA ALA A 16 -2.27 2.41 -5.82
C ALA A 16 -3.69 2.53 -6.43
N GLY A 17 -3.87 3.63 -7.17
CA GLY A 17 -5.14 4.12 -7.70
C GLY A 17 -5.24 4.11 -9.21
N ALA A 18 -6.25 4.80 -9.72
CA ALA A 18 -6.50 4.90 -11.16
C ALA A 18 -5.31 5.54 -11.88
N LEU A 19 -4.61 6.48 -11.25
CA LEU A 19 -3.42 7.13 -11.80
C LEU A 19 -2.17 6.24 -11.87
N ALA A 20 -2.16 5.09 -11.18
CA ALA A 20 -1.05 4.14 -11.19
C ALA A 20 -1.33 2.89 -12.04
N THR A 21 -2.52 2.81 -12.65
CA THR A 21 -2.93 1.70 -13.51
C THR A 21 -3.53 2.26 -14.81
N VAL A 22 -4.02 1.38 -15.70
CA VAL A 22 -4.78 1.81 -16.89
C VAL A 22 -6.14 2.43 -16.52
N GLY A 23 -6.61 2.18 -15.29
CA GLY A 23 -7.83 2.73 -14.72
C GLY A 23 -8.24 1.99 -13.44
N TYR A 24 -9.21 2.55 -12.71
CA TYR A 24 -9.81 2.03 -11.45
C TYR A 24 -8.86 1.90 -10.24
N GLY A 25 -7.68 1.32 -10.42
CA GLY A 25 -6.67 1.10 -9.37
C GLY A 25 -6.75 -0.27 -8.72
N THR A 26 -5.84 -0.53 -7.78
CA THR A 26 -5.80 -1.79 -7.01
C THR A 26 -6.35 -1.56 -5.59
N ALA A 27 -5.54 -1.02 -4.67
CA ALA A 27 -5.96 -0.67 -3.32
C ALA A 27 -7.11 0.35 -3.35
N LEU A 28 -6.98 1.39 -4.15
CA LEU A 28 -8.07 2.37 -4.30
C LEU A 28 -9.24 1.80 -5.13
N GLY A 29 -9.00 0.78 -5.96
CA GLY A 29 -10.07 0.01 -6.62
C GLY A 29 -10.98 -0.70 -5.62
N VAL A 30 -10.40 -1.30 -4.57
CA VAL A 30 -11.16 -1.91 -3.47
C VAL A 30 -11.93 -0.85 -2.67
N VAL A 31 -11.32 0.32 -2.41
CA VAL A 31 -11.98 1.47 -1.79
C VAL A 31 -13.17 1.94 -2.63
N ARG A 32 -12.98 2.13 -3.93
CA ARG A 32 -14.04 2.54 -4.88
C ARG A 32 -15.19 1.54 -4.90
N ALA A 33 -14.88 0.24 -4.95
CA ALA A 33 -15.89 -0.81 -4.93
C ALA A 33 -16.72 -0.74 -3.64
N ALA A 34 -16.07 -0.57 -2.48
CA ALA A 34 -16.74 -0.43 -1.19
C ALA A 34 -17.59 0.85 -1.09
N HIS A 35 -17.10 1.98 -1.63
CA HIS A 35 -17.83 3.23 -1.67
C HIS A 35 -19.08 3.14 -2.57
N ALA A 36 -18.94 2.56 -3.77
CA ALA A 36 -20.03 2.41 -4.75
C ALA A 36 -21.21 1.60 -4.20
N VAL A 37 -20.96 0.62 -3.33
CA VAL A 37 -22.01 -0.18 -2.66
C VAL A 37 -22.47 0.43 -1.33
N GLY A 38 -22.10 1.68 -1.04
CA GLY A 38 -22.62 2.41 0.12
C GLY A 38 -22.07 1.99 1.47
N LYS A 39 -20.86 1.38 1.55
CA LYS A 39 -20.28 0.96 2.85
C LYS A 39 -19.93 2.11 3.78
N GLY A 40 -19.96 3.37 3.34
CA GLY A 40 -19.66 4.52 4.20
C GLY A 40 -18.22 4.56 4.70
N ILE A 41 -17.28 4.04 3.90
CA ILE A 41 -15.85 4.04 4.25
C ILE A 41 -15.26 5.45 4.26
N ARG A 42 -14.19 5.64 5.04
CA ARG A 42 -13.37 6.86 5.07
C ARG A 42 -11.91 6.49 4.88
N VAL A 43 -11.17 7.30 4.12
CA VAL A 43 -9.76 7.05 3.81
C VAL A 43 -8.86 8.04 4.55
N LEU A 44 -7.81 7.53 5.19
CA LEU A 44 -6.65 8.28 5.63
C LEU A 44 -5.53 8.01 4.62
N ALA A 45 -5.08 9.04 3.91
CA ALA A 45 -4.01 8.90 2.93
C ALA A 45 -2.74 9.51 3.49
N ASP A 46 -1.70 8.69 3.64
CA ASP A 46 -0.36 9.16 3.97
C ASP A 46 0.17 10.04 2.83
N GLU A 47 0.82 11.16 3.12
CA GLU A 47 1.32 12.06 2.09
C GLU A 47 2.36 11.39 1.17
N THR A 48 3.10 10.41 1.70
CA THR A 48 4.08 9.56 1.02
C THR A 48 5.30 10.34 0.53
N ARG A 49 6.14 10.81 1.46
CA ARG A 49 7.45 11.38 1.14
C ARG A 49 8.38 10.32 0.51
N PRO A 50 9.36 10.75 -0.30
CA PRO A 50 9.64 12.15 -0.65
C PRO A 50 8.80 12.71 -1.80
N PHE A 51 8.25 11.87 -2.68
CA PHE A 51 7.63 12.32 -3.93
C PHE A 51 6.19 12.85 -3.78
N LEU A 52 5.57 12.58 -2.62
CA LEU A 52 4.24 12.99 -2.23
C LEU A 52 3.11 12.39 -3.07
N GLN A 53 3.20 11.10 -3.41
CA GLN A 53 2.16 10.40 -4.19
C GLN A 53 0.79 10.49 -3.49
N GLY A 54 0.75 10.27 -2.19
CA GLY A 54 -0.54 10.25 -1.49
C GLY A 54 -1.17 11.64 -1.39
N ALA A 55 -0.37 12.69 -1.16
CA ALA A 55 -0.87 14.07 -1.16
C ALA A 55 -1.29 14.56 -2.55
N ARG A 56 -0.49 14.25 -3.58
CA ARG A 56 -0.67 14.83 -4.92
C ARG A 56 -1.62 14.02 -5.80
N LEU A 57 -1.67 12.70 -5.63
CA LEU A 57 -2.37 11.78 -6.50
C LEU A 57 -3.56 11.14 -5.78
N THR A 58 -3.30 10.40 -4.68
CA THR A 58 -4.35 9.67 -3.95
C THR A 58 -5.44 10.60 -3.43
N ALA A 59 -5.05 11.65 -2.68
CA ALA A 59 -5.99 12.61 -2.14
C ALA A 59 -6.77 13.32 -3.27
N TRP A 60 -6.11 13.62 -4.38
CA TRP A 60 -6.74 14.24 -5.54
C TRP A 60 -7.80 13.34 -6.19
N GLU A 61 -7.47 12.08 -6.52
CA GLU A 61 -8.41 11.21 -7.23
C GLU A 61 -9.61 10.82 -6.35
N LEU A 62 -9.39 10.53 -5.07
CA LEU A 62 -10.47 10.23 -4.13
C LEU A 62 -11.38 11.44 -3.91
N HIS A 63 -10.81 12.63 -3.73
CA HIS A 63 -11.59 13.86 -3.55
C HIS A 63 -12.44 14.18 -4.79
N ARG A 64 -11.87 14.03 -6.00
CA ARG A 64 -12.61 14.25 -7.25
C ARG A 64 -13.81 13.33 -7.43
N GLU A 65 -13.82 12.18 -6.78
CA GLU A 65 -14.89 11.18 -6.87
C GLU A 65 -15.86 11.23 -5.70
N GLY A 66 -15.68 12.17 -4.77
CA GLY A 66 -16.53 12.30 -3.58
C GLY A 66 -16.26 11.22 -2.53
N ILE A 67 -15.16 10.47 -2.64
CA ILE A 67 -14.76 9.50 -1.62
C ILE A 67 -14.14 10.28 -0.45
N PRO A 68 -14.66 10.16 0.79
CA PRO A 68 -14.12 10.90 1.93
C PRO A 68 -12.66 10.52 2.19
N VAL A 69 -11.76 11.50 2.05
CA VAL A 69 -10.32 11.34 2.27
C VAL A 69 -9.80 12.43 3.20
N THR A 70 -8.90 12.07 4.10
CA THR A 70 -8.12 12.99 4.94
C THR A 70 -6.65 12.71 4.71
N LEU A 71 -5.90 13.76 4.36
CA LEU A 71 -4.45 13.69 4.19
C LEU A 71 -3.76 13.72 5.56
N VAL A 72 -2.78 12.84 5.77
CA VAL A 72 -1.95 12.77 6.98
C VAL A 72 -0.47 12.68 6.60
N THR A 73 0.44 13.09 7.48
CA THR A 73 1.88 12.90 7.22
C THR A 73 2.32 11.50 7.62
N ASP A 74 3.40 10.99 7.02
CA ASP A 74 3.87 9.60 7.18
C ASP A 74 4.26 9.24 8.63
N GLY A 75 4.45 10.23 9.51
CA GLY A 75 4.75 10.03 10.93
C GLY A 75 3.52 9.91 11.84
N MET A 76 2.31 10.18 11.34
CA MET A 76 1.06 10.10 12.10
C MET A 76 0.46 8.69 12.25
N PRO A 77 0.60 7.73 11.31
CA PRO A 77 -0.17 6.49 11.30
C PRO A 77 -0.21 5.71 12.61
N ALA A 78 0.93 5.45 13.26
CA ALA A 78 0.96 4.70 14.51
C ALA A 78 0.17 5.40 15.64
N ALA A 79 0.26 6.73 15.76
CA ALA A 79 -0.53 7.49 16.73
C ALA A 79 -2.03 7.47 16.40
N LEU A 80 -2.38 7.47 15.11
CA LEU A 80 -3.76 7.32 14.64
C LEU A 80 -4.31 5.92 14.97
N MET A 81 -3.51 4.88 14.81
CA MET A 81 -3.86 3.51 15.19
C MET A 81 -4.05 3.40 16.71
N ALA A 82 -3.14 3.96 17.51
CA ALA A 82 -3.19 3.92 18.97
C ALA A 82 -4.45 4.57 19.56
N ARG A 83 -4.96 5.64 18.94
CA ARG A 83 -6.24 6.29 19.34
C ARG A 83 -7.47 5.64 18.68
N GLY A 84 -7.28 4.51 18.04
CA GLY A 84 -8.33 3.76 17.36
C GLY A 84 -8.98 4.55 16.24
N ALA A 85 -8.23 5.34 15.45
CA ALA A 85 -8.71 6.10 14.29
C ALA A 85 -8.53 5.37 12.95
N VAL A 86 -7.89 4.20 12.96
CA VAL A 86 -7.66 3.32 11.80
C VAL A 86 -8.26 1.94 12.12
N ASP A 87 -9.02 1.38 11.19
CA ASP A 87 -9.58 0.03 11.32
C ASP A 87 -8.77 -1.01 10.54
N LEU A 88 -8.14 -0.60 9.44
CA LEU A 88 -7.29 -1.45 8.62
C LEU A 88 -6.35 -0.62 7.75
N VAL A 89 -5.24 -1.24 7.32
CA VAL A 89 -4.38 -0.70 6.27
C VAL A 89 -4.62 -1.47 4.97
N LEU A 90 -4.67 -0.75 3.87
CA LEU A 90 -4.79 -1.30 2.52
C LEU A 90 -3.82 -0.58 1.58
N VAL A 91 -2.86 -1.32 1.02
CA VAL A 91 -1.82 -0.77 0.14
C VAL A 91 -1.73 -1.53 -1.17
N GLY A 92 -1.01 -0.97 -2.15
CA GLY A 92 -0.60 -1.67 -3.36
C GLY A 92 0.66 -2.52 -3.16
N ALA A 93 1.25 -2.96 -4.28
CA ALA A 93 2.58 -3.56 -4.31
C ALA A 93 3.24 -3.28 -5.66
N ASP A 94 4.57 -3.21 -5.65
CA ASP A 94 5.41 -3.13 -6.84
C ASP A 94 5.95 -4.50 -7.24
N ARG A 95 6.21 -5.36 -6.26
CA ARG A 95 6.59 -6.76 -6.47
C ARG A 95 6.22 -7.63 -5.28
N ILE A 96 5.74 -8.83 -5.54
CA ILE A 96 5.46 -9.83 -4.50
C ILE A 96 6.34 -11.04 -4.80
N ALA A 97 7.11 -11.52 -3.82
CA ALA A 97 7.92 -12.73 -3.96
C ALA A 97 7.08 -14.00 -3.75
N ARG A 98 7.61 -15.17 -4.11
CA ARG A 98 6.89 -16.46 -3.98
C ARG A 98 6.43 -16.76 -2.55
N ASN A 99 7.19 -16.35 -1.54
CA ASN A 99 6.83 -16.55 -0.14
C ASN A 99 5.77 -15.56 0.39
N GLY A 100 5.34 -14.60 -0.42
CA GLY A 100 4.39 -13.55 -0.05
C GLY A 100 5.02 -12.28 0.51
N ASP A 101 6.35 -12.17 0.55
CA ASP A 101 6.99 -10.89 0.90
C ASP A 101 6.66 -9.84 -0.16
N VAL A 102 6.36 -8.63 0.30
CA VAL A 102 5.84 -7.57 -0.55
C VAL A 102 6.81 -6.41 -0.57
N ALA A 103 7.33 -6.08 -1.75
CA ALA A 103 7.97 -4.80 -2.00
C ALA A 103 6.92 -3.78 -2.42
N ASN A 104 6.91 -2.63 -1.73
CA ASN A 104 6.05 -1.50 -2.03
C ASN A 104 6.77 -0.20 -1.61
N LYS A 105 6.13 0.95 -1.88
CA LYS A 105 6.69 2.27 -1.56
C LYS A 105 7.26 2.35 -0.13
N ILE A 106 8.44 2.95 -0.01
CA ILE A 106 9.14 3.18 1.27
C ILE A 106 8.18 3.79 2.29
N GLY A 107 8.12 3.21 3.50
CA GLY A 107 7.14 3.50 4.54
C GLY A 107 6.14 2.36 4.76
N THR A 108 5.93 1.49 3.77
CA THR A 108 4.98 0.37 3.84
C THR A 108 5.31 -0.61 4.95
N TYR A 109 6.59 -1.00 5.09
CA TYR A 109 7.02 -1.89 6.15
C TYR A 109 6.76 -1.30 7.54
N GLY A 110 6.99 0.01 7.72
CA GLY A 110 6.70 0.71 8.96
C GLY A 110 5.22 0.66 9.34
N LEU A 111 4.32 0.81 8.36
CA LEU A 111 2.88 0.65 8.57
C LEU A 111 2.51 -0.78 8.97
N ALA A 112 3.12 -1.79 8.35
CA ALA A 112 2.85 -3.18 8.65
C ALA A 112 3.26 -3.55 10.09
N LEU A 113 4.40 -3.03 10.55
CA LEU A 113 4.83 -3.14 11.95
C LEU A 113 3.84 -2.46 12.91
N ALA A 114 3.38 -1.24 12.58
CA ALA A 114 2.41 -0.53 13.40
C ALA A 114 1.07 -1.28 13.47
N CYS A 115 0.57 -1.81 12.35
CA CYS A 115 -0.61 -2.67 12.33
C CYS A 115 -0.46 -3.88 13.25
N ARG A 116 0.68 -4.57 13.18
CA ARG A 116 0.95 -5.72 14.05
C ARG A 116 0.95 -5.33 15.53
N ALA A 117 1.57 -4.21 15.90
CA ALA A 117 1.61 -3.72 17.27
C ALA A 117 0.22 -3.35 17.83
N HIS A 118 -0.70 -2.93 16.96
CA HIS A 118 -2.06 -2.53 17.33
C HIS A 118 -3.13 -3.59 17.02
N GLY A 119 -2.75 -4.77 16.55
CA GLY A 119 -3.69 -5.86 16.21
C GLY A 119 -4.62 -5.52 15.04
N LEU A 120 -4.19 -4.64 14.13
CA LEU A 120 -4.97 -4.23 12.96
C LEU A 120 -4.62 -5.07 11.73
N PRO A 121 -5.58 -5.37 10.84
CA PRO A 121 -5.30 -6.07 9.59
C PRO A 121 -4.55 -5.17 8.60
N PHE A 122 -3.60 -5.79 7.91
CA PHE A 122 -2.78 -5.17 6.86
C PHE A 122 -2.99 -5.93 5.56
N TYR A 123 -3.67 -5.29 4.61
CA TYR A 123 -4.01 -5.89 3.32
C TYR A 123 -3.18 -5.29 2.20
N VAL A 124 -2.81 -6.16 1.26
CA VAL A 124 -2.12 -5.78 0.02
C VAL A 124 -3.06 -6.08 -1.14
N ALA A 125 -3.30 -5.14 -2.03
CA ALA A 125 -4.08 -5.33 -3.24
C ALA A 125 -3.20 -5.15 -4.48
N ALA A 126 -2.97 -6.24 -5.20
CA ALA A 126 -2.12 -6.26 -6.38
C ALA A 126 -2.55 -7.36 -7.36
N PRO A 127 -2.44 -7.13 -8.68
CA PRO A 127 -2.75 -8.15 -9.66
C PRO A 127 -1.73 -9.29 -9.63
N LEU A 128 -2.09 -10.47 -10.16
CA LEU A 128 -1.16 -11.58 -10.27
C LEU A 128 0.08 -11.26 -11.12
N SER A 129 0.00 -10.29 -12.03
CA SER A 129 1.16 -9.81 -12.79
C SER A 129 2.25 -9.14 -11.93
N THR A 130 1.92 -8.74 -10.70
CA THR A 130 2.87 -8.17 -9.73
C THR A 130 3.61 -9.27 -8.94
N LEU A 131 3.09 -10.50 -8.95
CA LEU A 131 3.76 -11.65 -8.35
C LEU A 131 4.92 -12.10 -9.22
N ASP A 132 6.10 -12.16 -8.63
CA ASP A 132 7.30 -12.71 -9.23
C ASP A 132 7.58 -14.10 -8.62
N PRO A 133 7.12 -15.19 -9.26
CA PRO A 133 7.33 -16.53 -8.74
C PRO A 133 8.80 -16.96 -8.83
N THR A 134 9.67 -16.23 -9.53
CA THR A 134 11.10 -16.58 -9.66
C THR A 134 11.90 -16.18 -8.42
N LEU A 135 11.44 -15.17 -7.68
CA LEU A 135 12.08 -14.71 -6.45
C LEU A 135 11.58 -15.55 -5.26
N PRO A 136 12.48 -16.24 -4.52
CA PRO A 136 12.06 -17.10 -3.42
C PRO A 136 11.55 -16.28 -2.21
N THR A 137 12.16 -15.13 -1.95
CA THR A 137 11.88 -14.25 -0.81
C THR A 137 12.05 -12.78 -1.20
N GLY A 138 11.58 -11.87 -0.33
CA GLY A 138 11.72 -10.43 -0.52
C GLY A 138 13.17 -9.93 -0.50
N ALA A 139 14.10 -10.69 0.11
CA ALA A 139 15.52 -10.35 0.12
C ALA A 139 16.16 -10.37 -1.29
N ALA A 140 15.52 -11.04 -2.26
CA ALA A 140 15.96 -11.08 -3.64
C ALA A 140 15.39 -9.92 -4.50
N ILE A 141 14.51 -9.08 -3.93
CA ILE A 141 13.93 -7.95 -4.65
C ILE A 141 14.93 -6.79 -4.67
N PRO A 142 15.37 -6.30 -5.85
CA PRO A 142 16.24 -5.14 -5.94
C PRO A 142 15.49 -3.88 -5.51
N ILE A 143 16.11 -3.07 -4.66
CA ILE A 143 15.55 -1.80 -4.21
C ILE A 143 16.15 -0.66 -5.03
N GLU A 144 15.28 0.12 -5.67
CA GLU A 144 15.67 1.33 -6.42
C GLU A 144 16.16 2.39 -5.42
N GLU A 145 17.41 2.82 -5.58
CA GLU A 145 17.94 4.01 -4.92
C GLU A 145 17.77 5.20 -5.87
N ARG A 146 17.05 6.22 -5.40
CA ARG A 146 16.75 7.44 -6.17
C ARG A 146 17.62 8.61 -5.72
N SER A 147 17.50 9.73 -6.43
CA SER A 147 18.25 10.93 -6.10
C SER A 147 17.95 11.40 -4.66
N PRO A 148 19.00 11.62 -3.83
CA PRO A 148 18.88 12.28 -2.52
C PRO A 148 18.26 13.68 -2.59
N GLU A 149 18.25 14.30 -3.77
CA GLU A 149 17.62 15.61 -3.97
C GLU A 149 16.12 15.59 -3.69
N GLU A 150 15.41 14.49 -3.99
CA GLU A 150 13.96 14.39 -3.70
C GLU A 150 13.68 14.47 -2.18
N VAL A 151 14.65 14.05 -1.36
CA VAL A 151 14.57 14.17 0.11
C VAL A 151 14.92 15.58 0.56
N THR A 152 15.94 16.22 -0.03
CA THR A 152 16.43 17.53 0.42
C THR A 152 15.72 18.73 -0.21
N THR A 153 14.96 18.51 -1.29
CA THR A 153 14.27 19.53 -2.08
C THR A 153 12.83 19.09 -2.36
N LEU A 154 11.88 19.99 -2.14
CA LEU A 154 10.47 19.77 -2.44
C LEU A 154 9.96 20.90 -3.34
N ALA A 155 9.36 20.54 -4.48
CA ALA A 155 8.82 21.50 -5.45
C ALA A 155 9.81 22.62 -5.84
N GLY A 156 11.08 22.26 -6.06
CA GLY A 156 12.16 23.20 -6.41
C GLY A 156 12.68 24.04 -5.23
N ARG A 157 12.14 23.88 -4.02
CA ARG A 157 12.62 24.56 -2.81
C ARG A 157 13.39 23.58 -1.92
N ARG A 158 14.65 23.89 -1.65
CA ARG A 158 15.47 23.16 -0.67
C ARG A 158 14.86 23.29 0.74
N ILE A 159 14.67 22.16 1.42
CA ILE A 159 14.10 22.05 2.77
C ILE A 159 15.11 21.52 3.81
N ALA A 160 16.24 20.96 3.36
CA ALA A 160 17.32 20.52 4.24
C ALA A 160 18.54 21.45 4.11
N PRO A 161 19.41 21.55 5.14
CA PRO A 161 20.65 22.32 5.05
C PRO A 161 21.50 21.93 3.83
N ALA A 162 22.20 22.90 3.26
CA ALA A 162 23.09 22.66 2.12
C ALA A 162 24.22 21.69 2.51
N GLY A 163 24.52 20.73 1.64
CA GLY A 163 25.60 19.76 1.82
C GLY A 163 25.28 18.56 2.74
N VAL A 164 24.10 18.52 3.38
CA VAL A 164 23.70 17.36 4.18
C VAL A 164 23.42 16.16 3.26
N PRO A 165 24.03 14.99 3.51
CA PRO A 165 23.74 13.78 2.76
C PRO A 165 22.33 13.27 3.09
N ALA A 166 21.66 12.67 2.11
CA ALA A 166 20.38 12.01 2.28
C ALA A 166 20.36 10.66 1.55
N LEU A 167 19.52 9.75 2.02
CA LEU A 167 19.27 8.44 1.43
C LEU A 167 17.87 8.40 0.86
N HIS A 168 17.67 7.69 -0.24
CA HIS A 168 16.36 7.57 -0.86
C HIS A 168 16.15 6.18 -1.50
N PRO A 169 16.01 5.14 -0.68
CA PRO A 169 15.41 3.89 -1.14
C PRO A 169 13.95 4.17 -1.48
N ALA A 170 13.55 3.91 -2.73
CA ALA A 170 12.19 4.19 -3.19
C ALA A 170 11.16 3.16 -2.69
N PHE A 171 11.61 2.03 -2.16
CA PHE A 171 10.80 0.90 -1.72
C PHE A 171 11.37 0.28 -0.45
N ASP A 172 10.51 -0.39 0.31
CA ASP A 172 10.92 -1.34 1.35
C ASP A 172 10.24 -2.70 1.12
N VAL A 173 10.69 -3.71 1.87
CA VAL A 173 10.13 -5.06 1.84
C VAL A 173 9.38 -5.30 3.13
N THR A 174 8.10 -5.63 3.01
CA THR A 174 7.24 -6.09 4.11
C THR A 174 7.24 -7.63 4.12
N PRO A 175 7.77 -8.27 5.18
CA PRO A 175 7.70 -9.71 5.34
C PRO A 175 6.25 -10.23 5.36
N ALA A 176 6.02 -11.38 4.74
CA ALA A 176 4.69 -11.96 4.59
C ALA A 176 3.94 -12.18 5.91
N GLU A 177 4.67 -12.37 7.03
CA GLU A 177 4.09 -12.53 8.36
C GLU A 177 3.35 -11.28 8.87
N TYR A 178 3.64 -10.09 8.32
CA TYR A 178 2.92 -8.86 8.66
C TYR A 178 1.72 -8.61 7.73
N VAL A 179 1.55 -9.41 6.67
CA VAL A 179 0.46 -9.25 5.70
C VAL A 179 -0.69 -10.19 6.08
N THR A 180 -1.87 -9.62 6.32
CA THR A 180 -3.09 -10.37 6.67
C THR A 180 -3.65 -11.14 5.46
N ALA A 181 -3.72 -10.50 4.30
CA ALA A 181 -4.10 -11.13 3.04
C ALA A 181 -3.63 -10.32 1.83
N ILE A 182 -3.45 -11.01 0.70
CA ILE A 182 -3.16 -10.41 -0.61
C ILE A 182 -4.39 -10.57 -1.50
N ILE A 183 -4.95 -9.46 -1.97
CA ILE A 183 -6.14 -9.36 -2.80
C ILE A 183 -5.70 -9.28 -4.26
N THR A 184 -6.19 -10.19 -5.09
CA THR A 184 -5.91 -10.25 -6.53
C THR A 184 -7.22 -10.30 -7.32
N GLU A 185 -7.12 -10.18 -8.63
CA GLU A 185 -8.24 -10.35 -9.55
C GLU A 185 -8.80 -11.79 -9.58
N ARG A 186 -8.05 -12.78 -9.07
CA ARG A 186 -8.48 -14.19 -8.98
C ARG A 186 -8.91 -14.62 -7.58
N GLY A 187 -8.89 -13.72 -6.60
CA GLY A 187 -9.33 -14.02 -5.23
C GLY A 187 -8.39 -13.47 -4.17
N VAL A 188 -8.40 -14.09 -3.00
CA VAL A 188 -7.69 -13.61 -1.81
C VAL A 188 -6.74 -14.68 -1.30
N ALA A 189 -5.44 -14.43 -1.41
CA ALA A 189 -4.40 -15.28 -0.85
C ALA A 189 -4.22 -15.01 0.64
N ARG A 190 -4.01 -16.07 1.42
CA ARG A 190 -3.72 -16.03 2.86
C ARG A 190 -2.55 -16.96 3.20
N PRO A 191 -1.91 -16.81 4.37
CA PRO A 191 -0.90 -17.77 4.83
C PRO A 191 -1.44 -19.21 4.84
N PRO A 192 -0.64 -20.21 4.44
CA PRO A 192 0.72 -20.10 3.88
C PRO A 192 0.70 -19.58 2.43
N TYR A 193 1.39 -18.45 2.19
CA TYR A 193 1.31 -17.71 0.92
C TYR A 193 1.88 -18.46 -0.28
N SER A 194 2.94 -19.25 -0.08
CA SER A 194 3.52 -20.06 -1.17
C SER A 194 2.50 -20.99 -1.82
N ALA A 195 1.59 -21.58 -1.03
CA ALA A 195 0.55 -22.46 -1.54
C ALA A 195 -0.64 -21.67 -2.13
N SER A 196 -1.13 -20.65 -1.42
CA SER A 196 -2.30 -19.90 -1.87
C SER A 196 -2.02 -19.05 -3.11
N LEU A 197 -0.83 -18.44 -3.24
CA LEU A 197 -0.42 -17.72 -4.44
C LEU A 197 -0.19 -18.66 -5.63
N ALA A 198 0.42 -19.83 -5.41
CA ALA A 198 0.59 -20.84 -6.45
C ALA A 198 -0.77 -21.35 -6.99
N ALA A 199 -1.75 -21.55 -6.11
CA ALA A 199 -3.10 -21.95 -6.51
C ALA A 199 -3.77 -20.88 -7.39
N LEU A 200 -3.62 -19.59 -7.05
CA LEU A 200 -4.19 -18.49 -7.85
C LEU A 200 -3.50 -18.35 -9.22
N LEU A 201 -2.18 -18.58 -9.31
CA LEU A 201 -1.46 -18.61 -10.58
C LEU A 201 -1.93 -19.76 -11.49
N GLY A 202 -2.14 -20.95 -10.90
CA GLY A 202 -2.56 -22.16 -11.63
C GLY A 202 -4.04 -22.21 -12.02
N ALA A 203 -4.89 -21.38 -11.41
CA ALA A 203 -6.31 -21.26 -11.79
C ALA A 203 -6.43 -20.48 -13.12
N GLY A 204 -6.50 -21.19 -14.26
CA GLY A 204 -6.74 -20.57 -15.57
C GLY A 204 -8.07 -19.79 -15.62
N PRO A 205 -8.29 -18.96 -16.65
CA PRO A 205 -9.48 -18.11 -16.76
C PRO A 205 -10.81 -18.88 -16.87
N ASP A 206 -10.79 -20.19 -17.17
CA ASP A 206 -11.98 -21.04 -17.29
C ASP A 206 -11.88 -22.31 -16.41
N ARG A 207 -12.14 -22.17 -15.10
CA ARG A 207 -12.60 -23.28 -14.24
C ARG A 207 -13.84 -22.87 -13.48
#